data_AF-X1DPW8-F1
#
_entry.id   AF-X1DPW8-F1
#
_cell.length_a   1.000
_cell.length_b   1.000
_cell.length_c   1.000
_cell.angle_alpha   90.00
_cell.angle_beta   90.00
_cell.angle_gamma   90.00
#
_symmetry.space_group_name_H-M   'P 1'
#
loop_
_entity.id
_entity.type
_entity.pdbx_description
1 polymer ?
#
loop_
_entity_poly.entity_id
_entity_poly.type
_entity_poly.pdbx_seq_one_letter_code
_entity_poly.pdbx_strand_id
1 'polypeptide(L)'
;MKLGVLTSLFGSLDYEEMLARVVEAGLEAVELGTGNYPGKAHCSPDELLNDREALKRYKKALSCHGNPIHPQEEIAQAHHQVFEKTILLAEELEMGVVCLFSGCPGGSKFDKTPKAAVIGLGFIGKVHCENIDI
;
A
#
# COMPACT_ATOMS: atom_id res chain seq x y z
N MET A 1 4.90 19.70 -11.31
CA MET A 1 5.15 18.27 -11.03
C MET A 1 4.92 18.11 -9.54
N LYS A 2 3.97 17.27 -9.11
CA LYS A 2 3.67 17.07 -7.69
C LYS A 2 4.68 16.10 -7.07
N LEU A 3 5.22 16.43 -5.91
CA LEU A 3 6.07 15.52 -5.13
C LEU A 3 5.24 14.85 -4.02
N GLY A 4 5.47 13.56 -3.81
CA GLY A 4 4.77 12.80 -2.80
C GLY A 4 5.67 11.83 -2.05
N VAL A 5 5.13 11.25 -0.98
CA VAL A 5 5.87 10.37 -0.06
C VAL A 5 5.05 9.15 0.35
N LEU A 6 5.73 8.01 0.44
CA LEU A 6 5.22 6.81 1.10
C LEU A 6 5.24 7.01 2.61
N THR A 7 4.07 6.92 3.22
CA THR A 7 3.84 7.28 4.64
C THR A 7 4.39 6.27 5.66
N SER A 8 4.99 5.17 5.23
CA SER A 8 5.58 4.15 6.10
C SER A 8 6.61 4.69 7.10
N LEU A 9 7.32 5.78 6.76
CA LEU A 9 8.26 6.44 7.65
C LEU A 9 7.58 7.16 8.84
N PHE A 10 6.29 7.46 8.71
CA PHE A 10 5.50 8.21 9.70
C PHE A 10 4.59 7.32 10.54
N GLY A 11 4.78 5.99 10.54
CA GLY A 11 3.86 5.05 11.20
C GLY A 11 3.70 5.18 12.72
N SER A 12 4.46 6.08 13.37
CA SER A 12 4.31 6.43 14.80
C SER A 12 3.45 7.67 15.04
N LEU A 13 3.13 8.43 13.99
CA LEU A 13 2.26 9.62 14.04
C LEU A 13 0.83 9.21 13.73
N ASP A 14 -0.13 9.95 14.27
CA ASP A 14 -1.51 9.82 13.79
C ASP A 14 -1.67 10.39 12.37
N TYR A 15 -2.85 10.21 11.77
CA TYR A 15 -3.10 10.61 10.40
C TYR A 15 -2.93 12.12 10.17
N GLU A 16 -3.45 12.95 11.08
CA GLU A 16 -3.43 14.41 10.93
C GLU A 16 -2.02 14.97 11.18
N GLU A 17 -1.32 14.44 12.18
CA GLU A 17 0.08 14.76 12.45
C GLU A 17 0.97 14.37 11.26
N MET A 18 0.76 13.20 10.67
CA MET A 18 1.46 12.77 9.47
C MET A 18 1.22 13.75 8.32
N LEU A 19 -0.03 14.11 8.01
CA LEU A 19 -0.33 15.06 6.94
C LEU A 19 0.31 16.43 7.19
N ALA A 20 0.28 16.93 8.43
CA ALA A 20 0.94 18.18 8.79
C ALA A 20 2.44 18.14 8.50
N ARG A 21 3.12 17.03 8.82
CA ARG A 21 4.56 16.85 8.53
C ARG A 21 4.84 16.79 7.03
N VAL A 22 3.96 16.18 6.24
CA VAL A 22 4.10 16.11 4.78
C VAL A 22 3.96 17.50 4.15
N VAL A 23 2.96 18.29 4.59
CA VAL A 23 2.77 19.67 4.14
C VAL A 23 3.95 20.57 4.56
N GLU A 24 4.42 20.45 5.81
CA GLU A 24 5.59 21.20 6.30
C GLU A 24 6.86 20.90 5.48
N ALA A 25 7.00 19.66 5.00
CA ALA A 25 8.09 19.25 4.11
C ALA A 25 7.93 19.75 2.65
N GLY A 26 6.85 20.45 2.33
CA GLY A 26 6.58 20.99 0.98
C GLY A 26 6.13 19.91 -0.03
N LEU A 27 5.59 18.80 0.45
CA LEU A 27 5.08 17.71 -0.37
C LEU A 27 3.56 17.87 -0.57
N GLU A 28 3.06 17.40 -1.72
CA GLU A 28 1.69 17.66 -2.18
C GLU A 28 0.83 16.40 -2.24
N ALA A 29 1.44 15.21 -2.13
CA ALA A 29 0.77 13.93 -2.24
C ALA A 29 1.29 12.89 -1.23
N VAL A 30 0.42 11.96 -0.83
CA VAL A 30 0.79 10.81 0.01
C VAL A 30 0.42 9.48 -0.65
N GLU A 31 1.27 8.49 -0.39
CA GLU A 31 1.02 7.07 -0.65
C GLU A 31 0.80 6.38 0.71
N LEU A 32 -0.37 5.76 0.88
CA LEU A 32 -0.79 5.15 2.14
C LEU A 32 -0.52 3.65 2.13
N GLY A 33 0.24 3.19 3.13
CA GLY A 33 0.42 1.76 3.38
C GLY A 33 -0.87 1.12 3.85
N THR A 34 -1.26 0.02 3.19
CA THR A 34 -2.49 -0.76 3.48
C THR A 34 -2.22 -2.04 4.28
N GLY A 35 -0.96 -2.32 4.60
CA GLY A 35 -0.49 -3.51 5.30
C GLY A 35 0.82 -4.02 4.74
N ASN A 36 1.16 -5.29 5.02
CA ASN A 36 2.43 -5.93 4.62
C ASN A 36 3.65 -5.10 5.09
N TYR A 37 4.70 -4.96 4.25
CA TYR A 37 5.92 -4.26 4.64
C TYR A 37 5.71 -2.75 4.90
N PRO A 38 4.88 -2.01 4.14
CA PRO A 38 4.58 -0.61 4.42
C PRO A 38 3.84 -0.36 5.73
N GLY A 39 3.24 -1.41 6.32
CA GLY A 39 2.33 -1.28 7.46
C GLY A 39 0.97 -0.70 7.07
N LYS A 40 0.09 -0.54 8.07
CA LYS A 40 -1.29 -0.04 7.89
C LYS A 40 -1.69 1.08 8.85
N ALA A 41 -0.71 1.83 9.36
CA ALA A 41 -0.91 2.82 10.43
C ALA A 41 -1.94 3.91 10.07
N HIS A 42 -2.00 4.29 8.79
CA HIS A 42 -2.83 5.39 8.30
C HIS A 42 -3.95 4.94 7.36
N CYS A 43 -4.00 3.65 7.02
CA CYS A 43 -4.98 3.10 6.11
C CYS A 43 -5.14 1.61 6.39
N SER A 44 -6.16 1.25 7.15
CA SER A 44 -6.48 -0.14 7.51
C SER A 44 -7.63 -0.63 6.62
N PRO A 45 -7.39 -1.52 5.63
CA PRO A 45 -8.46 -2.02 4.77
C PRO A 45 -9.56 -2.73 5.56
N ASP A 46 -9.21 -3.40 6.65
CA ASP A 46 -10.16 -4.07 7.54
C ASP A 46 -11.18 -3.10 8.14
N GLU A 47 -10.75 -1.90 8.52
CA GLU A 47 -11.62 -0.88 9.11
C GLU A 47 -12.39 -0.13 8.02
N LEU A 48 -11.67 0.29 6.98
CA LEU A 48 -12.22 1.16 5.93
C LEU A 48 -13.25 0.45 5.04
N LEU A 49 -13.08 -0.84 4.75
CA LEU A 49 -14.09 -1.62 4.01
C LEU A 49 -15.40 -1.78 4.79
N ASN A 50 -15.37 -1.62 6.12
CA ASN A 50 -16.54 -1.67 6.98
C ASN A 50 -17.13 -0.29 7.30
N ASP A 51 -16.48 0.81 6.89
CA ASP A 51 -16.92 2.18 7.13
C ASP A 51 -16.84 3.03 5.84
N ARG A 52 -17.91 2.98 5.05
CA ARG A 52 -18.04 3.73 3.79
C ARG A 52 -17.98 5.25 3.97
N GLU A 53 -18.32 5.78 5.16
CA GLU A 53 -18.24 7.22 5.40
C GLU A 53 -16.79 7.66 5.65
N ALA A 54 -15.99 6.82 6.31
CA ALA A 54 -14.55 7.05 6.45
C ALA A 54 -13.84 7.10 5.09
N LEU A 55 -14.24 6.24 4.14
CA LEU A 55 -13.67 6.17 2.78
C LEU A 55 -13.69 7.51 2.03
N LYS A 56 -14.70 8.36 2.24
CA LYS A 56 -14.83 9.66 1.55
C LYS A 56 -13.65 10.60 1.80
N ARG A 57 -12.89 10.38 2.88
CA ARG A 57 -11.71 11.17 3.26
C ARG A 57 -10.43 10.70 2.57
N TYR A 58 -10.44 9.52 1.96
CA TYR A 58 -9.26 8.86 1.38
C TYR A 58 -9.31 8.92 -0.15
N LYS A 59 -8.73 9.96 -0.74
CA LYS A 59 -8.44 10.02 -2.19
C LYS A 59 -6.93 10.07 -2.43
N LYS A 60 -6.19 9.15 -1.81
CA LYS A 60 -4.72 9.13 -1.81
C LYS A 60 -4.22 7.81 -2.41
N ALA A 61 -3.01 7.78 -2.99
CA ALA A 61 -2.44 6.57 -3.57
C ALA A 61 -2.29 5.44 -2.52
N LEU A 62 -2.46 4.17 -2.92
CA LEU A 62 -2.35 3.02 -2.01
C LEU A 62 -1.11 2.18 -2.31
N SER A 63 -0.43 1.73 -1.24
CA SER A 63 0.72 0.83 -1.30
C SER A 63 0.44 -0.47 -0.55
N CYS A 64 0.70 -1.59 -1.20
CA CYS A 64 0.60 -2.92 -0.60
C CYS A 64 1.83 -3.75 -0.97
N HIS A 65 2.97 -3.44 -0.36
CA HIS A 65 4.21 -4.12 -0.70
C HIS A 65 4.34 -5.37 0.17
N GLY A 66 4.07 -6.53 -0.42
CA GLY A 66 4.20 -7.83 0.22
C GLY A 66 4.92 -8.85 -0.66
N ASN A 67 4.87 -10.10 -0.24
CA ASN A 67 5.33 -11.23 -1.04
C ASN A 67 4.27 -12.36 -1.00
N PRO A 68 3.21 -12.27 -1.83
CA PRO A 68 2.18 -13.31 -1.91
C PRO A 68 2.68 -14.66 -2.46
N ILE A 69 3.90 -14.70 -2.99
CA ILE A 69 4.56 -15.91 -3.51
C ILE A 69 5.76 -16.32 -2.64
N HIS A 70 5.76 -15.92 -1.38
CA HIS A 70 6.82 -16.25 -0.44
C HIS A 70 6.95 -17.78 -0.26
N PRO A 71 8.18 -18.33 -0.13
CA PRO A 71 8.37 -19.78 0.07
C PRO A 71 7.77 -20.32 1.38
N GLN A 72 7.61 -19.47 2.39
CA GLN A 72 6.88 -19.80 3.61
C GLN A 72 5.40 -19.48 3.40
N GLU A 73 4.56 -20.51 3.49
CA GLU A 73 3.14 -20.46 3.14
C GLU A 73 2.36 -19.50 4.02
N GLU A 74 2.67 -19.43 5.32
CA GLU A 74 1.99 -18.53 6.25
C GLU A 74 2.20 -17.06 5.86
N ILE A 75 3.42 -16.71 5.42
CA ILE A 75 3.75 -15.36 4.94
C ILE A 75 3.05 -15.08 3.60
N ALA A 76 3.07 -16.04 2.68
CA ALA A 76 2.43 -15.91 1.38
C ALA A 76 0.92 -15.67 1.52
N GLN A 77 0.25 -16.49 2.33
CA GLN A 77 -1.19 -16.37 2.59
C GLN A 77 -1.54 -15.05 3.28
N ALA A 78 -0.82 -14.67 4.33
CA ALA A 78 -1.06 -13.41 5.03
C ALA A 78 -0.90 -12.19 4.08
N HIS A 79 0.17 -12.17 3.28
CA HIS A 79 0.39 -11.10 2.32
C HIS A 79 -0.65 -11.07 1.19
N HIS A 80 -1.10 -12.24 0.74
CA HIS A 80 -2.14 -12.35 -0.27
C HIS A 80 -3.49 -11.81 0.23
N GLN A 81 -3.88 -12.12 1.47
CA GLN A 81 -5.12 -11.61 2.06
C GLN A 81 -5.14 -10.08 2.15
N VAL A 82 -4.01 -9.47 2.55
CA VAL A 82 -3.88 -8.00 2.57
C VAL A 82 -3.97 -7.43 1.16
N PHE A 83 -3.36 -8.09 0.17
CA PHE A 83 -3.47 -7.69 -1.23
C PHE A 83 -4.92 -7.70 -1.71
N GLU A 84 -5.68 -8.79 -1.51
CA GLU A 84 -7.08 -8.87 -1.94
C GLU A 84 -7.94 -7.76 -1.32
N LYS A 85 -7.79 -7.53 0.00
CA LYS A 85 -8.49 -6.43 0.68
C LYS A 85 -8.09 -5.06 0.14
N THR A 86 -6.82 -4.88 -0.24
CA THR A 86 -6.37 -3.62 -0.84
C THR A 86 -6.99 -3.39 -2.21
N ILE A 87 -7.15 -4.43 -3.02
CA ILE A 87 -7.83 -4.33 -4.32
C ILE A 87 -9.30 -3.96 -4.14
N LEU A 88 -10.00 -4.60 -3.19
CA LEU A 88 -11.38 -4.24 -2.87
C LEU A 88 -11.50 -2.80 -2.36
N LEU A 89 -10.55 -2.36 -1.52
CA LEU A 89 -10.52 -0.99 -1.04
C LEU A 89 -10.28 0.00 -2.19
N ALA A 90 -9.36 -0.32 -3.11
CA ALA A 90 -9.10 0.50 -4.28
C ALA A 90 -10.34 0.62 -5.18
N GLU A 91 -11.11 -0.47 -5.34
CA GLU A 91 -12.37 -0.45 -6.08
C GLU A 91 -13.40 0.50 -5.44
N GLU A 92 -13.62 0.39 -4.11
CA GLU A 92 -14.54 1.27 -3.38
C GLU A 92 -14.10 2.74 -3.36
N LEU A 93 -12.79 3.00 -3.45
CA LEU A 93 -12.22 4.35 -3.56
C LEU A 93 -12.14 4.86 -5.01
N GLU A 94 -12.63 4.09 -5.98
CA GLU A 94 -12.54 4.39 -7.42
C GLU A 94 -11.10 4.66 -7.88
N MET A 95 -10.14 3.97 -7.27
CA MET A 95 -8.73 4.14 -7.51
C MET A 95 -8.24 3.27 -8.65
N GLY A 96 -7.71 3.91 -9.68
CA GLY A 96 -7.21 3.23 -10.86
C GLY A 96 -5.84 2.58 -10.68
N VAL A 97 -5.12 2.80 -9.57
CA VAL A 97 -3.75 2.28 -9.35
C VAL A 97 -3.46 1.95 -7.88
N VAL A 98 -2.86 0.77 -7.67
CA VAL A 98 -2.24 0.33 -6.42
C VAL A 98 -0.76 0.03 -6.70
N CYS A 99 0.12 0.48 -5.81
CA CYS A 99 1.55 0.15 -5.84
C CYS A 99 1.83 -1.14 -5.07
N LEU A 100 2.50 -2.09 -5.71
CA LEU A 100 2.86 -3.37 -5.10
C LEU A 100 4.20 -3.90 -5.59
N PHE A 101 4.75 -4.84 -4.83
CA PHE A 101 5.87 -5.66 -5.27
C PHE A 101 5.34 -6.91 -6.00
N SER A 102 6.07 -7.33 -7.03
CA SER A 102 5.80 -8.60 -7.73
C SER A 102 5.96 -9.85 -6.85
N GLY A 103 6.62 -9.72 -5.69
CA GLY A 103 6.99 -10.83 -4.84
C GLY A 103 8.26 -11.56 -5.32
N CYS A 104 8.71 -12.52 -4.52
CA CYS A 104 9.94 -13.29 -4.76
C CYS A 104 9.76 -14.75 -4.28
N PRO A 105 9.78 -15.75 -5.18
CA PRO A 105 9.61 -17.15 -4.82
C PRO A 105 10.87 -17.76 -4.23
N GLY A 106 10.74 -18.95 -3.64
CA GLY A 106 11.87 -19.82 -3.36
C GLY A 106 12.51 -20.31 -4.65
N GLY A 107 13.83 -20.54 -4.65
CA GLY A 107 14.54 -21.09 -5.81
C GLY A 107 14.40 -22.60 -5.99
N SER A 108 13.75 -23.28 -5.04
CA SER A 108 13.41 -24.71 -5.10
C SER A 108 12.19 -24.98 -4.22
N LYS A 109 11.60 -26.17 -4.36
CA LYS A 109 10.45 -26.61 -3.54
C LYS A 109 10.75 -26.71 -2.04
N PHE A 110 12.03 -26.76 -1.65
CA PHE A 110 12.47 -26.90 -0.27
C PHE A 110 13.09 -25.61 0.30
N ASP A 111 13.23 -24.56 -0.54
CA ASP A 111 13.78 -23.29 -0.09
C ASP A 111 12.80 -22.64 0.90
N LYS A 112 13.32 -22.16 2.04
CA LYS A 112 12.53 -21.45 3.06
C LYS A 112 12.72 -19.92 3.01
N THR A 113 13.55 -19.45 2.09
CA THR A 113 13.96 -18.05 1.96
C THR A 113 13.83 -17.61 0.50
N PRO A 114 13.37 -16.37 0.21
CA PRO A 114 13.33 -15.84 -1.14
C PRO A 114 14.74 -15.71 -1.75
N LYS A 115 14.87 -15.82 -3.08
CA LYS A 115 16.14 -15.55 -3.79
C LYS A 115 16.06 -14.26 -4.61
N ALA A 116 16.80 -13.24 -4.16
CA ALA A 116 16.92 -11.88 -4.72
C ALA A 116 15.58 -11.15 -4.92
N ALA A 117 15.39 -10.03 -4.21
CA ALA A 117 14.25 -9.16 -4.40
C ALA A 117 14.26 -8.58 -5.82
N VAL A 118 13.49 -9.16 -6.74
CA VAL A 118 13.08 -8.44 -7.95
C VAL A 118 12.00 -7.47 -7.49
N ILE A 119 12.39 -6.22 -7.29
CA ILE A 119 11.45 -5.12 -7.06
C ILE A 119 10.88 -4.75 -8.43
N GLY A 120 9.92 -5.51 -8.91
CA GLY A 120 9.06 -5.06 -10.00
C GLY A 120 7.96 -4.18 -9.42
N LEU A 121 7.89 -2.90 -9.82
CA LEU A 121 6.66 -2.13 -9.63
C LEU A 121 5.58 -2.76 -10.52
N GLY A 122 4.64 -3.46 -9.89
CA GLY A 122 3.40 -3.84 -10.55
C GLY A 122 2.47 -2.64 -10.54
N PHE A 123 2.25 -2.01 -11.69
CA PHE A 123 1.17 -1.05 -11.85
C PHE A 123 -0.07 -1.78 -12.33
N ILE A 124 -1.10 -1.88 -11.48
CA ILE A 124 -2.43 -2.30 -11.93
C ILE A 124 -3.19 -1.01 -12.27
N GLY A 125 -3.12 -0.57 -13.53
CA GLY A 125 -3.96 0.49 -14.11
C GLY A 125 -3.26 1.81 -14.50
N LYS A 126 -4.02 2.73 -15.15
CA LYS A 126 -3.53 4.03 -15.65
C LYS A 126 -3.68 5.11 -14.58
N VAL A 127 -2.61 5.83 -14.30
CA VAL A 127 -2.61 6.99 -13.42
C VAL A 127 -3.14 8.23 -14.18
N HIS A 128 -4.20 8.85 -13.67
CA HIS A 128 -4.37 10.31 -13.75
C HIS A 128 -4.01 10.86 -12.37
N CYS A 129 -2.83 11.47 -12.24
CA CYS A 129 -2.29 12.06 -10.99
C CYS A 129 -3.04 13.34 -10.56
N GLU A 130 -4.23 13.60 -11.10
CA GLU A 130 -4.90 14.88 -10.94
C GLU A 130 -5.62 15.02 -9.60
N ASN A 131 -5.87 13.92 -8.87
CA ASN A 131 -6.75 13.90 -7.68
C ASN A 131 -6.11 13.41 -6.36
N ILE A 132 -4.77 13.41 -6.24
CA ILE A 132 -4.03 12.90 -5.05
C ILE A 132 -3.56 14.05 -4.13
N ASP A 133 -4.34 15.13 -4.04
CA ASP A 133 -3.99 16.32 -3.26
C ASP A 133 -4.16 16.07 -1.78
N ILE A 134 -3.17 16.44 -0.96
CA ILE A 134 -3.22 16.44 0.52
C ILE A 134 -4.32 17.35 1.03
#